data_AF-A0A259PH73-F1
#
_entry.id   AF-A0A259PH73-F1
#
_cell.length_a   1.000
_cell.length_b   1.000
_cell.length_c   1.000
_cell.angle_alpha   90.00
_cell.angle_beta   90.00
_cell.angle_gamma   90.00
#
_symmetry.space_group_name_H-M   'P 1'
#
loop_
_entity.id
_entity.type
_entity.pdbx_description
1 polymer ?
#
loop_
_entity_poly.entity_id
_entity_poly.type
_entity_poly.pdbx_seq_one_letter_code
_entity_poly.pdbx_strand_id
1 'polypeptide(L)'
;MSVSISGLVSGVNVQSLIATLSAAYQQPITLLQNQQQSYQTTLSAWGSVQNSLSGLQSAVSSLQNVTSLNNRAVSLSNTSAVSATVSSDAPLGSYSLSNIVLAQTQSVYSQDFTSAANTAVGTGTLQIQVGSGAVSNVTIDSSNNSLNGIAAAINTAGAGVNAAVIYDGTGYRLTLTGNNTGAANAFSVSVSGATGSLSALSYSSGTSGGMTESQAAQNASVSINGLAITSATNTVSGAIPGVSLNLLQASGSTTLTVANDTSAFVKSVQSFVGAFNST
;
A
#
# COMPACT_ATOMS: atom_id res chain seq x y z
N MET A 1 -74.15 39.19 -49.53
CA MET A 1 -73.55 39.66 -50.80
C MET A 1 -72.74 38.52 -51.38
N SER A 2 -73.13 38.11 -52.60
CA SER A 2 -72.39 37.29 -53.57
C SER A 2 -71.42 36.24 -53.04
N VAL A 3 -71.92 35.01 -52.94
CA VAL A 3 -71.11 33.83 -53.24
C VAL A 3 -70.94 33.82 -54.76
N SER A 4 -69.81 34.31 -55.26
CA SER A 4 -69.39 34.08 -56.64
C SER A 4 -68.74 32.71 -56.72
N ILE A 5 -69.56 31.71 -57.10
CA ILE A 5 -69.09 30.48 -57.73
C ILE A 5 -68.49 30.90 -59.08
N SER A 6 -67.17 31.13 -59.09
CA SER A 6 -66.40 31.23 -60.32
C SER A 6 -66.03 29.80 -60.73
N GLY A 7 -66.85 29.26 -61.63
CA GLY A 7 -66.70 27.93 -62.17
C GLY A 7 -65.34 27.71 -62.83
N LEU A 8 -64.78 26.53 -62.58
CA LEU A 8 -64.66 25.49 -63.60
C LEU A 8 -63.96 25.89 -64.93
N VAL A 9 -63.00 26.81 -64.89
CA VAL A 9 -61.77 26.69 -65.73
C VAL A 9 -60.73 26.05 -64.82
N SER A 10 -61.00 24.79 -64.51
CA SER A 10 -60.27 23.95 -63.57
C SER A 10 -58.94 23.48 -64.17
N GLY A 11 -58.06 24.43 -64.49
CA GLY A 11 -56.68 24.32 -64.07
C GLY A 11 -56.68 24.41 -62.55
N VAL A 12 -57.30 23.43 -61.88
CA VAL A 12 -57.10 23.23 -60.46
C VAL A 12 -55.60 23.10 -60.40
N ASN A 13 -54.92 24.10 -59.85
CA ASN A 13 -53.57 23.88 -59.39
C ASN A 13 -53.79 22.97 -58.18
N VAL A 14 -54.08 21.69 -58.46
CA VAL A 14 -54.39 20.67 -57.46
C VAL A 14 -53.23 20.69 -56.49
N GLN A 15 -52.02 20.95 -56.97
CA GLN A 15 -50.85 21.20 -56.16
C GLN A 15 -50.97 22.38 -55.19
N SER A 16 -51.51 23.55 -55.58
CA SER A 16 -51.69 24.71 -54.70
C SER A 16 -52.88 24.56 -53.76
N LEU A 17 -54.00 23.97 -54.20
CA LEU A 17 -55.13 23.67 -53.32
C LEU A 17 -54.76 22.57 -52.32
N ILE A 18 -54.05 21.52 -52.76
CA ILE A 18 -53.47 20.50 -51.88
C ILE A 18 -52.43 21.12 -50.96
N ALA A 19 -51.58 22.05 -51.42
CA ALA A 19 -50.62 22.73 -50.56
C ALA A 19 -51.31 23.62 -49.51
N THR A 20 -52.39 24.30 -49.88
CA THR A 20 -53.14 25.16 -48.95
C THR A 20 -53.93 24.32 -47.94
N LEU A 21 -54.57 23.22 -48.40
CA LEU A 21 -55.20 22.24 -47.52
C LEU A 21 -54.16 21.57 -46.62
N SER A 22 -53.03 21.12 -47.17
CA SER A 22 -51.98 20.43 -46.41
C SER A 22 -51.33 21.34 -45.39
N ALA A 23 -51.11 22.62 -45.71
CA ALA A 23 -50.66 23.63 -44.75
C ALA A 23 -51.68 23.87 -43.64
N ALA A 24 -52.98 23.95 -43.96
CA ALA A 24 -54.05 24.04 -42.95
C ALA A 24 -54.13 22.78 -42.07
N TYR A 25 -53.93 21.60 -42.64
CA TYR A 25 -53.84 20.34 -41.88
C TYR A 25 -52.52 20.21 -41.09
N GLN A 26 -51.44 20.89 -41.49
CA GLN A 26 -50.15 20.92 -40.77
C GLN A 26 -50.10 21.91 -39.61
N GLN A 27 -50.88 23.00 -39.62
CA GLN A 27 -50.94 23.94 -38.50
C GLN A 27 -51.11 23.29 -37.10
N PRO A 28 -52.06 22.38 -36.87
CA PRO A 28 -52.18 21.70 -35.58
C PRO A 28 -50.96 20.83 -35.24
N ILE A 29 -50.30 20.24 -36.25
CA ILE A 29 -49.06 19.48 -36.08
C ILE A 29 -47.93 20.41 -35.64
N THR A 30 -47.76 21.56 -36.28
CA THR A 30 -46.75 22.57 -35.90
C THR A 30 -46.99 23.11 -34.49
N LEU A 31 -48.26 23.31 -34.09
CA LEU A 31 -48.61 23.73 -32.73
C LEU A 31 -48.19 22.67 -31.70
N LEU A 32 -48.48 21.40 -31.97
CA LEU A 32 -48.08 20.27 -31.11
C LEU A 32 -46.55 20.11 -31.06
N GLN A 33 -45.84 20.31 -32.17
CA GLN A 33 -44.38 20.31 -32.22
C GLN A 33 -43.77 21.46 -31.38
N ASN A 34 -44.35 22.67 -31.45
CA ASN A 34 -43.92 23.79 -30.61
C ASN A 34 -44.19 23.53 -29.13
N GLN A 35 -45.34 22.94 -28.78
CA GLN A 35 -45.62 22.49 -27.40
C GLN A 35 -44.64 21.42 -26.95
N GLN A 36 -44.34 20.44 -27.80
CA GLN A 36 -43.36 19.39 -27.51
C GLN A 36 -41.97 19.98 -27.23
N GLN A 37 -41.52 20.94 -28.05
CA GLN A 37 -40.25 21.63 -27.84
C GLN A 37 -40.24 22.44 -26.53
N SER A 38 -41.35 23.12 -26.21
CA SER A 38 -41.50 23.83 -24.95
C SER A 38 -41.42 22.87 -23.75
N TYR A 39 -42.12 21.73 -23.78
CA TYR A 39 -42.04 20.72 -22.72
C TYR A 39 -40.64 20.10 -22.59
N GLN A 40 -39.92 19.87 -23.70
CA GLN A 40 -38.53 19.40 -23.65
C GLN A 40 -37.61 20.42 -22.99
N THR A 41 -37.76 21.71 -23.30
CA THR A 41 -37.01 22.79 -22.64
C THR A 41 -37.33 22.85 -21.14
N THR A 42 -38.60 22.77 -20.76
CA THR A 42 -39.03 22.75 -19.35
C THR A 42 -38.49 21.51 -18.62
N LEU A 43 -38.52 20.34 -19.25
CA LEU A 43 -37.97 19.11 -18.67
C LEU A 43 -36.46 19.21 -18.46
N SER A 44 -35.74 19.79 -19.43
CA SER A 44 -34.31 20.02 -19.34
C SER A 44 -33.97 21.00 -18.21
N ALA A 45 -34.76 22.07 -18.06
CA ALA A 45 -34.63 23.02 -16.96
C ALA A 45 -34.88 22.36 -15.60
N TRP A 46 -35.91 21.51 -15.47
CA TRP A 46 -36.15 20.71 -14.26
C TRP A 46 -35.01 19.71 -13.98
N GLY A 47 -34.45 19.09 -15.02
CA GLY A 47 -33.28 18.22 -14.89
C GLY A 47 -32.06 18.98 -14.35
N SER A 48 -31.82 20.21 -14.82
CA SER A 48 -30.76 21.07 -14.28
C SER A 48 -31.00 21.43 -12.81
N VAL A 49 -32.23 21.83 -12.44
CA VAL A 49 -32.58 22.13 -11.03
C VAL A 49 -32.40 20.90 -10.14
N GLN A 50 -32.85 19.72 -10.60
CA GLN A 50 -32.70 18.47 -9.87
C GLN A 50 -31.22 18.13 -9.65
N ASN A 51 -30.38 18.32 -10.66
CA ASN A 51 -28.94 18.10 -10.55
C ASN A 51 -28.29 19.07 -9.57
N SER A 52 -28.61 20.37 -9.62
CA SER A 52 -28.08 21.36 -8.66
C SER A 52 -28.52 21.05 -7.23
N LEU A 53 -29.79 20.67 -7.02
CA LEU A 53 -30.30 20.32 -5.69
C LEU A 53 -29.67 19.04 -5.14
N SER A 54 -29.45 18.03 -5.99
CA SER A 54 -28.73 16.80 -5.63
C SER A 54 -27.26 17.08 -5.26
N GLY A 55 -26.62 17.99 -6.00
CA GLY A 55 -25.28 18.49 -5.69
C GLY A 55 -25.22 19.19 -4.33
N LEU A 56 -26.18 20.08 -4.05
CA LEU A 56 -26.30 20.74 -2.76
C LEU A 56 -26.55 19.75 -1.62
N GLN A 57 -27.45 18.77 -1.80
CA GLN A 57 -27.72 17.73 -0.82
C GLN A 57 -26.46 16.93 -0.47
N SER A 58 -25.66 16.59 -1.48
CA SER A 58 -24.39 15.86 -1.31
C SER A 58 -23.34 16.70 -0.57
N ALA A 59 -23.28 18.01 -0.84
CA ALA A 59 -22.39 18.90 -0.13
C ALA A 59 -22.80 19.06 1.35
N VAL A 60 -24.11 19.15 1.64
CA VAL A 60 -24.63 19.21 3.02
C VAL A 60 -24.35 17.90 3.78
N SER A 61 -24.53 16.74 3.16
CA SER A 61 -24.25 15.45 3.81
C SER A 61 -22.75 15.28 4.12
N SER A 62 -21.86 15.82 3.28
CA SER A 62 -20.42 15.82 3.56
C SER A 62 -20.05 16.62 4.82
N LEU A 63 -20.75 17.74 5.08
CA LEU A 63 -20.57 18.56 6.29
C LEU A 63 -21.07 17.86 7.57
N GLN A 64 -22.05 16.97 7.46
CA GLN A 64 -22.58 16.21 8.59
C GLN A 64 -21.62 15.11 9.07
N ASN A 65 -20.57 14.78 8.31
CA ASN A 65 -19.60 13.76 8.66
C ASN A 65 -18.57 14.30 9.67
N VAL A 66 -18.98 14.35 10.94
CA VAL A 66 -18.27 14.90 12.11
C VAL A 66 -16.92 14.22 12.39
N THR A 67 -16.69 13.02 11.85
CA THR A 67 -15.41 12.29 11.94
C THR A 67 -14.25 13.06 11.31
N SER A 68 -14.53 13.96 10.36
CA SER A 68 -13.52 14.86 9.76
C SER A 68 -13.07 16.00 10.69
N LEU A 69 -13.76 16.26 11.81
CA LEU A 69 -13.43 17.39 12.71
C LEU A 69 -12.33 17.06 13.71
N ASN A 70 -12.20 15.78 14.08
CA ASN A 70 -11.16 15.30 15.01
C ASN A 70 -9.99 14.64 14.28
N ASN A 71 -9.82 14.93 12.99
CA ASN A 71 -8.70 14.38 12.24
C ASN A 71 -7.38 14.94 12.76
N ARG A 72 -6.34 14.10 12.76
CA ARG A 72 -4.98 14.48 13.16
C ARG A 72 -4.11 14.50 11.93
N ALA A 73 -3.25 15.50 11.83
CA ALA A 73 -2.15 15.52 10.90
C ALA A 73 -0.85 15.28 11.66
N VAL A 74 0.07 14.56 11.01
CA VAL A 74 1.45 14.42 11.48
C VAL A 74 2.39 15.06 10.47
N SER A 75 3.34 15.84 10.96
CA SER A 75 4.43 16.40 10.16
C SER A 75 5.77 16.05 10.80
N LEU A 76 6.79 15.91 9.95
CA LEU A 76 8.14 15.53 10.35
C LEU A 76 9.12 16.54 9.77
N SER A 77 10.10 16.96 10.57
CA SER A 77 11.17 17.85 10.07
C SER A 77 12.16 17.16 9.12
N ASN A 78 12.19 15.82 9.13
CA ASN A 78 13.06 15.00 8.27
C ASN A 78 12.35 13.69 7.91
N THR A 79 11.73 13.67 6.75
CA THR A 79 10.97 12.53 6.22
C THR A 79 11.85 11.42 5.64
N SER A 80 13.15 11.66 5.45
CA SER A 80 14.10 10.63 5.02
C SER A 80 14.50 9.72 6.18
N ALA A 81 14.45 10.21 7.42
CA ALA A 81 14.82 9.43 8.61
C ALA A 81 13.68 8.57 9.13
N VAL A 82 12.45 9.10 9.13
CA VAL A 82 11.25 8.46 9.68
C VAL A 82 10.05 8.84 8.82
N SER A 83 9.08 7.93 8.68
CA SER A 83 7.71 8.29 8.31
C SER A 83 6.75 7.93 9.44
N ALA A 84 5.61 8.61 9.51
CA ALA A 84 4.64 8.41 10.58
C ALA A 84 3.20 8.44 10.05
N THR A 85 2.35 7.64 10.66
CA THR A 85 0.90 7.72 10.53
C THR A 85 0.27 8.02 11.89
N VAL A 86 -0.90 8.65 11.87
CA VAL A 86 -1.58 9.12 13.07
C VAL A 86 -3.08 8.82 13.00
N SER A 87 -3.67 8.41 14.12
CA SER A 87 -5.11 8.25 14.30
C SER A 87 -5.71 9.41 15.10
N SER A 88 -7.04 9.50 15.12
CA SER A 88 -7.77 10.65 15.68
C SER A 88 -7.58 10.85 17.20
N ASP A 89 -7.23 9.79 17.91
CA ASP A 89 -6.96 9.73 19.35
C ASP A 89 -5.54 10.15 19.73
N ALA A 90 -4.67 10.40 18.75
CA ALA A 90 -3.29 10.78 19.04
C ALA A 90 -3.21 12.15 19.76
N PRO A 91 -2.42 12.25 20.84
CA PRO A 91 -2.24 13.48 21.58
C PRO A 91 -1.51 14.53 20.74
N LEU A 92 -2.07 15.75 20.73
CA LEU A 92 -1.46 16.92 20.13
C LEU A 92 -0.12 17.24 20.81
N GLY A 93 0.91 17.55 20.02
CA GLY A 93 2.21 17.87 20.59
C GLY A 93 3.36 17.71 19.61
N SER A 94 4.55 18.00 20.11
CA SER A 94 5.81 17.83 19.40
C SER A 94 6.69 16.82 20.13
N TYR A 95 7.27 15.90 19.38
CA TYR A 95 8.08 14.79 19.89
C TYR A 95 9.43 14.79 19.15
N SER A 96 10.51 14.91 19.91
CA SER A 96 11.87 14.77 19.37
C SER A 96 12.20 13.29 19.23
N LEU A 97 12.55 12.87 18.02
CA LEU A 97 13.02 11.53 17.69
C LEU A 97 14.53 11.58 17.41
N SER A 98 15.31 10.81 18.16
CA SER A 98 16.76 10.74 18.02
C SER A 98 17.30 9.33 18.29
N ASN A 99 18.60 9.13 18.11
CA ASN A 99 19.30 7.86 18.35
C ASN A 99 18.63 6.68 17.64
N ILE A 100 18.23 6.87 16.39
CA ILE A 100 17.53 5.86 15.60
C ILE A 100 18.50 4.72 15.27
N VAL A 101 18.13 3.51 15.64
CA VAL A 101 18.76 2.26 15.27
C VAL A 101 17.72 1.41 14.56
N LEU A 102 18.07 0.87 13.40
CA LEU A 102 17.15 0.03 12.63
C LEU A 102 17.19 -1.42 13.14
N ALA A 103 16.04 -2.09 13.10
CA ALA A 103 15.99 -3.53 13.29
C ALA A 103 16.69 -4.21 12.11
N GLN A 104 17.52 -5.21 12.39
CA GLN A 104 18.23 -6.00 11.38
C GLN A 104 17.90 -7.47 11.53
N THR A 105 17.92 -8.18 10.40
CA THR A 105 17.89 -9.64 10.36
C THR A 105 19.29 -10.16 10.66
N GLN A 106 19.41 -11.40 11.12
CA GLN A 106 20.72 -12.04 11.21
C GLN A 106 21.15 -12.55 9.84
N SER A 107 22.44 -12.44 9.51
CA SER A 107 23.03 -13.05 8.32
C SER A 107 24.37 -13.70 8.67
N VAL A 108 24.57 -14.91 8.18
CA VAL A 108 25.80 -15.70 8.34
C VAL A 108 26.23 -16.27 6.99
N TYR A 109 27.53 -16.50 6.81
CA TYR A 109 28.08 -17.09 5.59
C TYR A 109 29.11 -18.17 5.91
N SER A 110 29.19 -19.19 5.06
CA SER A 110 30.15 -20.29 5.22
C SER A 110 31.57 -19.87 4.89
N GLN A 111 32.54 -20.69 5.31
CA GLN A 111 33.85 -20.74 4.67
C GLN A 111 33.75 -20.97 3.15
N ASP A 112 34.85 -20.72 2.44
CA ASP A 112 34.92 -20.90 1.00
C ASP A 112 34.87 -22.37 0.60
N PHE A 113 34.03 -22.65 -0.39
CA PHE A 113 34.08 -23.90 -1.15
C PHE A 113 34.67 -23.59 -2.53
N THR A 114 35.89 -24.08 -2.76
CA THR A 114 36.66 -23.85 -4.01
C THR A 114 36.16 -24.67 -5.19
N SER A 115 35.36 -25.72 -4.93
CA SER A 115 34.68 -26.51 -5.95
C SER A 115 33.39 -25.85 -6.44
N ALA A 116 32.96 -26.15 -7.67
CA ALA A 116 31.70 -25.65 -8.23
C ALA A 116 30.51 -25.84 -7.27
N ALA A 117 29.51 -24.93 -7.32
CA ALA A 117 28.34 -24.94 -6.44
C ALA A 117 27.52 -26.26 -6.43
N ASN A 118 27.73 -27.13 -7.42
CA ASN A 118 27.07 -28.43 -7.56
C ASN A 118 27.90 -29.62 -7.05
N THR A 119 29.10 -29.38 -6.51
CA THR A 119 29.91 -30.44 -5.91
C THR A 119 29.35 -30.84 -4.55
N ALA A 120 29.40 -32.14 -4.24
CA ALA A 120 28.94 -32.67 -2.98
C ALA A 120 29.77 -32.11 -1.81
N VAL A 121 29.09 -31.49 -0.86
CA VAL A 121 29.62 -30.94 0.39
C VAL A 121 29.59 -31.99 1.49
N GLY A 122 28.55 -32.83 1.52
CA GLY A 122 28.36 -33.86 2.54
C GLY A 122 26.88 -34.17 2.77
N THR A 123 26.62 -35.22 3.55
CA THR A 123 25.27 -35.64 3.95
C THR A 123 25.09 -35.53 5.46
N GLY A 124 23.85 -35.50 5.94
CA GLY A 124 23.51 -35.38 7.35
C GLY A 124 22.21 -34.61 7.54
N THR A 125 21.96 -34.12 8.76
CA THR A 125 20.77 -33.29 9.05
C THR A 125 21.21 -31.95 9.63
N LEU A 126 20.82 -30.87 8.97
CA LEU A 126 20.92 -29.51 9.49
C LEU A 126 19.72 -29.24 10.41
N GLN A 127 19.99 -28.76 11.60
CA GLN A 127 19.00 -28.41 12.62
C GLN A 127 19.03 -26.90 12.80
N ILE A 128 18.02 -26.23 12.25
CA ILE A 128 17.90 -24.77 12.27
C ILE A 128 16.88 -24.39 13.34
N GLN A 129 17.27 -23.50 14.24
CA GLN A 129 16.39 -22.98 15.27
C GLN A 129 16.43 -21.45 15.24
N VAL A 130 15.26 -20.83 15.14
CA VAL A 130 15.10 -19.36 15.21
C VAL A 130 14.56 -19.00 16.58
N GLY A 131 15.28 -18.17 17.33
CA GLY A 131 14.95 -17.75 18.69
C GLY A 131 14.75 -18.95 19.62
N SER A 132 13.65 -18.92 20.39
CA SER A 132 13.17 -20.04 21.20
C SER A 132 12.17 -20.95 20.47
N GLY A 133 12.08 -20.83 19.15
CA GLY A 133 11.17 -21.62 18.32
C GLY A 133 11.54 -23.11 18.23
N ALA A 134 10.72 -23.88 17.52
CA ALA A 134 10.97 -25.28 17.26
C ALA A 134 12.20 -25.47 16.35
N VAL A 135 12.92 -26.57 16.56
CA VAL A 135 14.04 -26.97 15.69
C VAL A 135 13.49 -27.57 14.40
N SER A 136 13.86 -26.98 13.27
CA SER A 136 13.56 -27.47 11.93
C SER A 136 14.69 -28.35 11.43
N ASN A 137 14.35 -29.60 11.09
CA ASN A 137 15.30 -30.59 10.57
C ASN A 137 15.30 -30.57 9.03
N VAL A 138 16.44 -30.27 8.44
CA VAL A 138 16.66 -30.31 6.99
C VAL A 138 17.60 -31.46 6.67
N THR A 139 17.07 -32.51 6.06
CA THR A 139 17.85 -33.70 5.69
C THR A 139 18.59 -33.46 4.39
N ILE A 140 19.91 -33.70 4.42
CA ILE A 140 20.81 -33.60 3.29
C ILE A 140 21.31 -35.00 2.94
N ASP A 141 20.94 -35.49 1.76
CA ASP A 141 21.31 -36.79 1.22
C ASP A 141 21.98 -36.65 -0.16
N SER A 142 22.23 -37.76 -0.85
CA SER A 142 22.90 -37.76 -2.15
C SER A 142 22.18 -36.98 -3.26
N SER A 143 20.89 -36.69 -3.11
CA SER A 143 20.09 -35.94 -4.09
C SER A 143 20.25 -34.41 -3.96
N ASN A 144 20.66 -33.92 -2.79
CA ASN A 144 20.71 -32.49 -2.49
C ASN A 144 22.00 -32.04 -1.75
N ASN A 145 23.03 -32.90 -1.67
CA ASN A 145 24.28 -32.64 -0.96
C ASN A 145 25.22 -31.59 -1.58
N SER A 146 24.79 -30.83 -2.58
CA SER A 146 25.55 -29.69 -3.11
C SER A 146 25.17 -28.38 -2.42
N LEU A 147 25.95 -27.30 -2.57
CA LEU A 147 25.58 -26.00 -1.97
C LEU A 147 24.23 -25.51 -2.48
N ASN A 148 23.96 -25.66 -3.79
CA ASN A 148 22.67 -25.32 -4.38
C ASN A 148 21.54 -26.23 -3.87
N GLY A 149 21.80 -27.53 -3.73
CA GLY A 149 20.84 -28.49 -3.18
C GLY A 149 20.49 -28.19 -1.71
N ILE A 150 21.51 -27.89 -0.90
CA ILE A 150 21.36 -27.50 0.51
C ILE A 150 20.57 -26.19 0.62
N ALA A 151 20.90 -25.17 -0.18
CA ALA A 151 20.16 -23.91 -0.19
C ALA A 151 18.68 -24.11 -0.54
N ALA A 152 18.40 -24.91 -1.57
CA ALA A 152 17.03 -25.25 -1.97
C ALA A 152 16.29 -26.05 -0.88
N ALA A 153 16.96 -27.01 -0.23
CA ALA A 153 16.39 -27.80 0.85
C ALA A 153 16.03 -26.92 2.07
N ILE A 154 16.90 -25.98 2.46
CA ILE A 154 16.63 -25.03 3.54
C ILE A 154 15.43 -24.14 3.21
N ASN A 155 15.40 -23.57 2.00
CA ASN A 155 14.30 -22.71 1.57
C ASN A 155 12.96 -23.47 1.49
N THR A 156 12.99 -24.72 1.06
CA THR A 156 11.79 -25.59 0.99
C THR A 156 11.29 -25.98 2.38
N ALA A 157 12.19 -26.18 3.34
CA ALA A 157 11.83 -26.53 4.71
C ALA A 157 11.12 -25.39 5.46
N GLY A 158 11.22 -24.14 4.99
CA GLY A 158 10.56 -23.00 5.62
C GLY A 158 11.03 -22.75 7.05
N ALA A 159 12.31 -23.03 7.35
CA ALA A 159 12.89 -23.04 8.70
C ALA A 159 13.07 -21.63 9.35
N GLY A 160 12.39 -20.60 8.82
CA GLY A 160 12.52 -19.21 9.29
C GLY A 160 13.80 -18.49 8.83
N VAL A 161 14.55 -19.11 7.93
CA VAL A 161 15.75 -18.55 7.28
C VAL A 161 15.68 -18.80 5.78
N ASN A 162 16.30 -17.90 5.01
CA ASN A 162 16.52 -18.05 3.58
C ASN A 162 18.00 -18.34 3.30
N ALA A 163 18.26 -19.29 2.41
CA ALA A 163 19.60 -19.69 2.00
C ALA A 163 19.87 -19.32 0.54
N ALA A 164 21.09 -18.86 0.27
CA ALA A 164 21.57 -18.56 -1.08
C ALA A 164 23.03 -18.94 -1.24
N VAL A 165 23.45 -19.24 -2.47
CA VAL A 165 24.87 -19.46 -2.79
C VAL A 165 25.39 -18.21 -3.48
N ILE A 166 26.44 -17.62 -2.93
CA ILE A 166 27.09 -16.42 -3.45
C ILE A 166 28.49 -16.79 -3.92
N TYR A 167 28.86 -16.35 -5.12
CA TYR A 167 30.24 -16.39 -5.60
C TYR A 167 30.94 -15.08 -5.23
N ASP A 168 31.99 -15.15 -4.43
CA ASP A 168 32.69 -13.96 -3.90
C ASP A 168 33.85 -13.47 -4.79
N GLY A 169 34.03 -14.09 -5.96
CA GLY A 169 35.15 -13.85 -6.87
C GLY A 169 36.27 -14.89 -6.75
N THR A 170 36.32 -15.64 -5.65
CA THR A 170 37.34 -16.67 -5.37
C THR A 170 36.75 -18.05 -5.10
N GLY A 171 35.57 -18.11 -4.49
CA GLY A 171 34.88 -19.35 -4.16
C GLY A 171 33.38 -19.16 -4.01
N TYR A 172 32.69 -20.27 -3.75
CA TYR A 172 31.25 -20.27 -3.47
C TYR A 172 31.03 -20.34 -1.96
N ARG A 173 30.15 -19.49 -1.45
CA ARG A 173 29.73 -19.45 -0.04
C ARG A 173 28.23 -19.66 0.06
N LEU A 174 27.81 -20.47 1.02
CA LEU A 174 26.41 -20.53 1.43
C LEU A 174 26.15 -19.39 2.41
N THR A 175 25.19 -18.54 2.12
CA THR A 175 24.69 -17.52 3.03
C THR A 175 23.32 -17.91 3.56
N LEU A 176 23.09 -17.68 4.85
CA LEU A 176 21.78 -17.82 5.48
C LEU A 176 21.40 -16.49 6.09
N THR A 177 20.18 -16.05 5.82
CA THR A 177 19.62 -14.80 6.35
C THR A 177 18.28 -15.11 7.02
N GLY A 178 18.08 -14.60 8.23
CA GLY A 178 16.81 -14.74 8.95
C GLY A 178 15.68 -13.98 8.25
N ASN A 179 14.46 -14.50 8.34
CA ASN A 179 13.31 -13.90 7.65
C ASN A 179 12.76 -12.66 8.38
N ASN A 180 13.01 -12.57 9.68
CA ASN A 180 12.46 -11.53 10.54
C ASN A 180 13.59 -10.76 11.24
N THR A 181 13.37 -9.46 11.41
CA THR A 181 14.28 -8.59 12.16
C THR A 181 14.08 -8.74 13.67
N GLY A 182 15.01 -8.24 14.47
CA GLY A 182 14.88 -8.23 15.92
C GLY A 182 15.70 -9.32 16.60
N ALA A 183 16.28 -8.99 17.76
CA ALA A 183 17.23 -9.84 18.48
C ALA A 183 16.65 -11.20 18.88
N ALA A 184 15.34 -11.28 19.14
CA ALA A 184 14.66 -12.54 19.46
C ALA A 184 14.56 -13.51 18.25
N ASN A 185 14.76 -13.02 17.04
CA ASN A 185 14.75 -13.80 15.80
C ASN A 185 16.18 -14.22 15.36
N ALA A 186 17.16 -14.12 16.25
CA ALA A 186 18.48 -14.70 16.02
C ALA A 186 18.35 -16.22 15.84
N PHE A 187 19.09 -16.80 14.90
CA PHE A 187 19.04 -18.23 14.61
C PHE A 187 20.37 -18.94 14.90
N SER A 188 20.26 -20.24 15.15
CA SER A 188 21.39 -21.16 15.24
C SER A 188 21.22 -22.31 14.25
N VAL A 189 22.35 -22.88 13.83
CA VAL A 189 22.43 -24.03 12.95
C VAL A 189 23.33 -25.06 13.61
N SER A 190 22.76 -26.21 13.97
CA SER A 190 23.54 -27.37 14.40
C SER A 190 23.47 -28.47 13.35
N VAL A 191 24.41 -29.41 13.39
CA VAL A 191 24.51 -30.48 12.40
C VAL A 191 24.58 -31.81 13.12
N SER A 192 23.83 -32.81 12.64
CA SER A 192 23.87 -34.18 13.16
C SER A 192 24.10 -35.19 12.03
N GLY A 193 24.82 -36.27 12.32
CA GLY A 193 25.13 -37.32 11.33
C GLY A 193 25.92 -36.81 10.12
N ALA A 194 26.71 -35.75 10.28
CA ALA A 194 27.43 -35.10 9.18
C ALA A 194 28.54 -35.99 8.60
N THR A 195 28.62 -36.01 7.27
CA THR A 195 29.78 -36.47 6.51
C THR A 195 30.40 -35.32 5.73
N GLY A 196 31.66 -35.48 5.31
CA GLY A 196 32.36 -34.46 4.52
C GLY A 196 32.46 -33.12 5.26
N SER A 197 32.18 -32.04 4.53
CA SER A 197 32.27 -30.66 5.01
C SER A 197 30.94 -30.09 5.49
N LEU A 198 29.88 -30.90 5.63
CA LEU A 198 28.57 -30.41 6.08
C LEU A 198 28.61 -29.82 7.50
N SER A 199 29.47 -30.35 8.37
CA SER A 199 29.68 -29.80 9.73
C SER A 199 30.21 -28.36 9.73
N ALA A 200 30.85 -27.91 8.64
CA ALA A 200 31.30 -26.53 8.50
C ALA A 200 30.13 -25.53 8.32
N LEU A 201 28.90 -26.01 8.14
CA LEU A 201 27.70 -25.16 8.09
C LEU A 201 27.08 -24.93 9.48
N SER A 202 27.68 -25.42 10.56
CA SER A 202 27.20 -25.12 11.91
C SER A 202 27.46 -23.66 12.29
N TYR A 203 26.50 -23.05 12.96
CA TYR A 203 26.57 -21.70 13.50
C TYR A 203 25.88 -21.61 14.86
N SER A 204 26.52 -20.98 15.84
CA SER A 204 25.89 -20.56 17.09
C SER A 204 26.52 -19.24 17.52
N SER A 205 25.72 -18.30 17.99
CA SER A 205 26.22 -17.02 18.49
C SER A 205 27.22 -17.22 19.63
N GLY A 206 28.30 -16.44 19.63
CA GLY A 206 29.34 -16.48 20.68
C GLY A 206 30.21 -17.74 20.71
N THR A 207 30.03 -18.68 19.78
CA THR A 207 30.86 -19.89 19.66
C THR A 207 31.55 -19.90 18.30
N SER A 208 32.79 -20.39 18.22
CA SER A 208 33.45 -20.60 16.94
C SER A 208 32.77 -21.75 16.19
N GLY A 209 31.81 -21.43 15.31
CA GLY A 209 31.24 -22.35 14.33
C GLY A 209 32.04 -22.36 13.02
N GLY A 210 31.52 -23.07 12.01
CA GLY A 210 32.09 -23.07 10.65
C GLY A 210 31.53 -21.96 9.75
N MET A 211 30.47 -21.27 10.18
CA MET A 211 29.97 -20.06 9.54
C MET A 211 30.33 -18.81 10.34
N THR A 212 30.50 -17.70 9.62
CA THR A 212 30.81 -16.38 10.18
C THR A 212 29.57 -15.49 10.15
N GLU A 213 29.30 -14.76 11.23
CA GLU A 213 28.25 -13.75 11.27
C GLU A 213 28.70 -12.48 10.54
N SER A 214 27.97 -12.11 9.48
CA SER A 214 28.15 -10.83 8.78
C SER A 214 27.25 -9.74 9.35
N GLN A 215 26.10 -10.13 9.92
CA GLN A 215 25.12 -9.21 10.49
C GLN A 215 24.40 -9.88 11.65
N ALA A 216 24.40 -9.24 12.82
CA ALA A 216 23.65 -9.71 13.97
C ALA A 216 22.17 -9.30 13.89
N ALA A 217 21.27 -10.18 14.33
CA ALA A 217 19.88 -9.79 14.55
C ALA A 217 19.82 -8.75 15.67
N GLN A 218 19.17 -7.62 15.40
CA GLN A 218 19.00 -6.55 16.39
C GLN A 218 17.61 -5.94 16.30
N ASN A 219 17.11 -5.48 17.46
CA ASN A 219 15.88 -4.69 17.55
C ASN A 219 16.13 -3.28 17.00
N ALA A 220 15.06 -2.67 16.50
CA ALA A 220 15.04 -1.24 16.31
C ALA A 220 15.02 -0.53 17.67
N SER A 221 15.60 0.66 17.72
CA SER A 221 15.52 1.55 18.86
C SER A 221 15.36 3.00 18.39
N VAL A 222 14.56 3.77 19.10
CA VAL A 222 14.42 5.22 18.89
C VAL A 222 14.22 5.89 20.23
N SER A 223 14.86 7.04 20.43
CA SER A 223 14.63 7.89 21.59
C SER A 223 13.51 8.88 21.28
N ILE A 224 12.43 8.85 22.06
CA ILE A 224 11.30 9.80 21.97
C ILE A 224 11.38 10.73 23.17
N ASN A 225 11.66 12.01 22.95
CA ASN A 225 11.88 13.00 24.02
C ASN A 225 12.91 12.54 25.08
N GLY A 226 13.92 11.77 24.67
CA GLY A 226 14.94 11.22 25.57
C GLY A 226 14.62 9.82 26.12
N LEU A 227 13.39 9.32 25.96
CA LEU A 227 13.01 7.97 26.38
C LEU A 227 13.34 6.95 25.28
N ALA A 228 14.22 5.99 25.58
CA ALA A 228 14.54 4.92 24.66
C ALA A 228 13.37 3.93 24.53
N ILE A 229 12.90 3.75 23.30
CA ILE A 229 11.87 2.79 22.91
C ILE A 229 12.49 1.76 22.00
N THR A 230 12.20 0.48 22.22
CA THR A 230 12.67 -0.62 21.38
C THR A 230 11.51 -1.31 20.67
N SER A 231 11.76 -1.84 19.48
CA SER A 231 10.81 -2.65 18.72
C SER A 231 11.54 -3.77 18.00
N ALA A 232 10.88 -4.91 17.83
CA ALA A 232 11.44 -6.01 17.05
C ALA A 232 11.58 -5.65 15.55
N THR A 233 10.77 -4.71 15.05
CA THR A 233 10.77 -4.29 13.64
C THR A 233 11.05 -2.79 13.51
N ASN A 234 11.29 -2.33 12.28
CA ASN A 234 11.40 -0.89 11.99
C ASN A 234 10.08 -0.12 12.13
N THR A 235 8.96 -0.81 12.39
CA THR A 235 7.69 -0.18 12.73
C THR A 235 7.53 -0.14 14.25
N VAL A 236 7.47 1.06 14.80
CA VAL A 236 7.27 1.32 16.22
C VAL A 236 5.86 1.85 16.42
N SER A 237 4.99 1.04 17.01
CA SER A 237 3.61 1.39 17.32
C SER A 237 3.38 1.35 18.83
N GLY A 238 2.45 2.16 19.34
CA GLY A 238 2.05 2.17 20.75
C GLY A 238 3.00 2.93 21.69
N ALA A 239 4.15 3.41 21.19
CA ALA A 239 5.07 4.26 21.96
C ALA A 239 4.49 5.65 22.24
N ILE A 240 3.78 6.21 21.25
CA ILE A 240 2.88 7.36 21.41
C ILE A 240 1.49 6.82 21.04
N PRO A 241 0.46 6.97 21.90
CA PRO A 241 -0.89 6.52 21.59
C PRO A 241 -1.38 7.08 20.25
N GLY A 242 -1.94 6.22 19.40
CA GLY A 242 -2.44 6.62 18.08
C GLY A 242 -1.39 7.02 17.05
N VAL A 243 -0.10 6.82 17.31
CA VAL A 243 0.98 7.08 16.33
C VAL A 243 1.70 5.79 15.99
N SER A 244 1.95 5.58 14.69
CA SER A 244 2.84 4.52 14.21
C SER A 244 4.01 5.14 13.46
N LEU A 245 5.23 4.83 13.89
CA LEU A 245 6.47 5.30 13.28
C LEU A 245 7.06 4.19 12.41
N ASN A 246 7.60 4.54 11.26
CA ASN A 246 8.41 3.68 10.43
C ASN A 246 9.80 4.28 10.30
N LEU A 247 10.81 3.58 10.84
CA LEU A 247 12.19 4.02 10.88
C LEU A 247 12.87 3.67 9.55
N LEU A 248 13.42 4.68 8.88
CA LEU A 248 13.94 4.56 7.52
C LEU A 248 15.46 4.68 7.46
N GLN A 249 16.06 5.45 8.37
CA GLN A 249 17.50 5.72 8.38
C GLN A 249 18.08 5.64 9.80
N ALA A 250 19.15 4.85 9.94
CA ALA A 250 19.94 4.82 11.17
C ALA A 250 20.64 6.16 11.44
N SER A 251 20.86 6.49 12.71
CA SER A 251 21.48 7.72 13.19
C SER A 251 20.79 9.02 12.75
N GLY A 252 19.59 8.93 12.17
CA GLY A 252 18.76 10.08 11.86
C GLY A 252 18.18 10.73 13.11
N SER A 253 17.77 11.98 12.97
CA SER A 253 16.94 12.68 13.94
C SER A 253 15.83 13.43 13.23
N THR A 254 14.70 13.58 13.89
CA THR A 254 13.57 14.35 13.39
C THR A 254 12.68 14.83 14.53
N THR A 255 11.86 15.82 14.26
CA THR A 255 10.81 16.28 15.17
C THR A 255 9.47 15.92 14.55
N LEU A 256 8.70 15.09 15.24
CA LEU A 256 7.34 14.73 14.89
C LEU A 256 6.38 15.72 15.54
N THR A 257 5.49 16.32 14.77
CA THR A 257 4.45 17.21 15.27
C THR A 257 3.07 16.66 14.93
N VAL A 258 2.24 16.48 15.95
CA VAL A 258 0.83 16.11 15.81
C VAL A 258 -0.03 17.35 15.99
N ALA A 259 -0.84 17.67 14.97
CA ALA A 259 -1.72 18.82 14.93
C ALA A 259 -3.15 18.41 14.55
N ASN A 260 -4.13 19.30 14.80
CA ASN A 260 -5.46 19.15 14.21
C ASN A 260 -5.35 19.26 12.68
N ASP A 261 -5.98 18.35 11.95
CA ASP A 261 -6.17 18.50 10.50
C ASP A 261 -7.57 19.05 10.21
N THR A 262 -7.65 20.35 9.96
CA THR A 262 -8.90 21.03 9.57
C THR A 262 -9.08 21.10 8.06
N SER A 263 -8.14 20.56 7.26
CA SER A 263 -8.15 20.74 5.81
C SER A 263 -9.36 20.09 5.14
N ALA A 264 -9.76 18.90 5.61
CA ALA A 264 -10.95 18.20 5.13
C ALA A 264 -12.24 18.98 5.45
N PHE A 265 -12.32 19.57 6.64
CA PHE A 265 -13.44 20.43 7.02
C PHE A 265 -13.52 21.69 6.16
N VAL A 266 -12.40 22.41 5.99
CA VAL A 266 -12.33 23.60 5.14
C VAL A 266 -12.75 23.28 3.70
N LYS A 267 -12.27 22.16 3.14
CA LYS A 267 -12.68 21.70 1.80
C LYS A 267 -14.18 21.42 1.73
N SER A 268 -14.75 20.76 2.73
CA SER A 268 -16.19 20.47 2.77
C SER A 268 -17.04 21.75 2.79
N VAL A 269 -16.61 22.77 3.56
CA VAL A 269 -17.27 24.09 3.58
C VAL A 269 -17.15 24.79 2.23
N GLN A 270 -15.97 24.77 1.60
CA GLN A 270 -15.77 25.34 0.27
C GLN A 270 -16.63 24.65 -0.79
N SER A 271 -16.74 23.31 -0.75
CA SER A 271 -17.61 22.54 -1.63
C SER A 271 -19.08 22.90 -1.45
N PHE A 272 -19.54 23.09 -0.20
CA PHE A 272 -20.89 23.56 0.08
C PHE A 272 -21.17 24.95 -0.49
N VAL A 273 -20.28 25.92 -0.24
CA VAL A 273 -20.42 27.29 -0.78
C VAL A 273 -20.45 27.25 -2.32
N GLY A 274 -19.59 26.44 -2.94
CA GLY A 274 -19.57 26.27 -4.39
C GLY A 274 -20.87 25.67 -4.94
N ALA A 275 -21.42 24.65 -4.27
CA ALA A 275 -22.69 24.03 -4.65
C ALA A 275 -23.86 25.02 -4.50
N PHE A 276 -23.92 25.74 -3.37
CA PHE A 276 -24.96 26.75 -3.12
C PHE A 276 -24.94 27.88 -4.16
N ASN A 277 -23.76 28.41 -4.50
CA ASN A 277 -23.63 29.47 -5.50
C ASN A 277 -23.90 29.01 -6.94
N SER A 278 -23.84 27.70 -7.19
CA SER A 278 -24.13 27.08 -8.49
C SER A 278 -25.58 26.59 -8.61
N THR A 279 -26.36 26.73 -7.53
CA THR A 279 -27.80 26.43 -7.48
C THR A 279 -28.59 27.68 -7.84
#